data_AF-X0WQM1-F1
#
_entry.id   AF-X0WQM1-F1
#
_cell.length_a   1.000
_cell.length_b   1.000
_cell.length_c   1.000
_cell.angle_alpha   90.00
_cell.angle_beta   90.00
_cell.angle_gamma   90.00
#
_symmetry.space_group_name_H-M   'P 1'
#
loop_
_entity.id
_entity.type
_entity.pdbx_description
1 polymer ?
#
loop_
_entity_poly.entity_id
_entity_poly.type
_entity_poly.pdbx_seq_one_letter_code
_entity_poly.pdbx_strand_id
1 'polypeptide(L)' 'MTGIKTILAEAIGEGASDVHINVGIPPVLRKNTELADMEFDAVSSE' A
#
# COMPACT_ATOMS: atom_id res chain seq x y z
N MET A 1 0.57 14.63 0.66
CA MET A 1 -0.17 13.61 1.44
C MET A 1 -0.94 12.75 0.46
N THR A 2 -0.43 11.54 0.17
CA THR A 2 -1.14 10.57 -0.65
C THR A 2 -2.33 10.05 0.15
N GLY A 3 -3.54 10.19 -0.38
CA GLY A 3 -4.73 9.68 0.30
C GLY A 3 -4.77 8.16 0.27
N ILE A 4 -5.30 7.54 1.32
CA ILE A 4 -5.47 6.07 1.40
C ILE A 4 -6.18 5.50 0.16
N LYS A 5 -7.15 6.25 -0.41
CA LYS A 5 -7.85 5.85 -1.63
C LYS A 5 -6.92 5.69 -2.84
N THR A 6 -5.87 6.51 -2.96
CA THR A 6 -4.89 6.40 -4.04
C THR A 6 -4.07 5.13 -3.90
N ILE A 7 -3.62 4.81 -2.68
CA ILE A 7 -2.89 3.56 -2.38
C ILE A 7 -3.77 2.35 -2.74
N LEU A 8 -5.04 2.37 -2.35
CA LEU A 8 -5.98 1.29 -2.66
C LEU A 8 -6.26 1.16 -4.17
N ALA A 9 -6.35 2.28 -4.90
CA ALA A 9 -6.56 2.26 -6.34
C ALA A 9 -5.36 1.62 -7.07
N GLU A 10 -4.14 1.93 -6.65
CA GLU A 10 -2.91 1.32 -7.19
C GLU A 10 -2.88 -0.19 -6.93
N ALA A 11 -3.18 -0.61 -5.70
CA ALA A 11 -3.22 -2.03 -5.35
C ALA A 11 -4.23 -2.84 -6.17
N ILE A 12 -5.38 -2.24 -6.51
CA ILE A 12 -6.35 -2.84 -7.44
C ILE A 12 -5.76 -2.96 -8.84
N GLY A 13 -5.09 -1.91 -9.34
CA GLY A 13 -4.40 -1.93 -10.63
C GLY A 13 -3.33 -3.01 -10.74
N GLU A 14 -2.62 -3.24 -9.63
CA GLU A 14 -1.62 -4.29 -9.49
C GLU A 14 -2.20 -5.71 -9.30
N GLY A 15 -3.51 -5.84 -9.06
CA GLY A 15 -4.14 -7.13 -8.78
C GLY A 15 -3.68 -7.75 -7.45
N ALA A 16 -3.39 -6.91 -6.46
CA ALA A 16 -3.06 -7.36 -5.12
C ALA A 16 -4.28 -8.00 -4.43
N SER A 17 -4.04 -9.03 -3.62
CA SER A 17 -5.08 -9.64 -2.79
C SER A 17 -5.30 -8.86 -1.49
N ASP A 18 -4.23 -8.25 -0.96
CA ASP A 18 -4.23 -7.56 0.33
C ASP A 18 -3.30 -6.34 0.27
N VAL A 19 -3.59 -5.35 1.12
CA VAL A 19 -2.75 -4.17 1.34
C VAL A 19 -2.55 -4.00 2.84
N HIS A 20 -1.30 -3.91 3.26
CA HIS A 20 -0.90 -3.63 4.64
C HIS A 20 -0.50 -2.16 4.75
N ILE A 21 -1.21 -1.41 5.59
CA ILE A 21 -0.97 0.02 5.81
C ILE A 21 -0.64 0.21 7.29
N ASN A 22 0.58 0.65 7.55
CA ASN A 22 1.11 0.88 8.89
C ASN A 22 1.64 2.32 8.95
N VAL A 23 1.52 2.94 10.12
CA VAL A 23 2.08 4.28 10.34
C VAL A 23 3.61 4.18 10.35
N GLY A 24 4.28 5.11 9.65
CA GLY A 24 5.74 5.22 9.66
C GLY A 24 6.48 4.23 8.75
N ILE A 25 5.76 3.43 7.96
CA ILE A 25 6.33 2.49 6.98
C ILE A 25 5.59 2.67 5.65
N PRO A 26 6.27 2.54 4.49
CA PRO A 26 5.59 2.45 3.20
C PRO A 26 4.50 1.37 3.20
N PRO A 27 3.39 1.57 2.48
CA PRO A 27 2.39 0.52 2.26
C PRO A 27 3.01 -0.71 1.59
N VAL A 28 2.54 -1.89 1.96
CA VAL A 28 3.00 -3.17 1.39
C VAL A 28 1.82 -3.87 0.75
N LEU A 29 1.97 -4.33 -0.49
CA LEU A 29 0.96 -5.15 -1.17
C LEU A 29 1.28 -6.64 -1.03
N ARG A 30 0.26 -7.48 -1.00
CA ARG A 30 0.39 -8.93 -1.17
C ARG A 30 -0.18 -9.35 -2.53
N LYS A 31 0.62 -10.02 -3.34
CA LYS A 31 0.23 -10.55 -4.65
C LYS A 31 0.85 -11.92 -4.85
N ASN A 32 0.04 -12.90 -5.24
CA ASN A 32 0.52 -14.27 -5.47
C ASN A 32 1.34 -14.84 -4.30
N THR A 33 0.89 -14.58 -3.07
CA THR A 33 1.55 -14.98 -1.80
C THR A 33 2.86 -14.24 -1.45
N GLU A 34 3.33 -13.35 -2.31
CA GLU A 34 4.52 -12.53 -2.08
C GLU A 34 4.17 -11.14 -1.57
N LEU A 35 5.08 -10.55 -0.79
CA LEU A 35 4.99 -9.19 -0.28
C LEU A 35 5.93 -8.27 -1.06
N ALA A 36 5.43 -7.11 -1.45
CA ALA A 36 6.23 -6.08 -2.10
C ALA A 36 5.88 -4.70 -1.53
N ASP A 37 6.92 -3.90 -1.26
CA ASP A 37 6.75 -2.50 -0.88
C ASP A 37 6.14 -1.73 -2.06
N MET A 38 5.19 -0.84 -1.77
CA MET A 38 4.63 0.07 -2.76
C MET A 38 5.47 1.33 -2.84
N GLU A 39 5.52 1.96 -4.02
CA GLU A 39 6.23 3.21 -4.29
C GLU A 39 5.46 4.43 -3.73
N PHE A 40 5.22 4.42 -2.42
CA PHE A 40 4.59 5.50 -1.67
C PHE A 40 5.39 5.83 -0.42
N ASP A 41 5.32 7.10 -0.02
CA ASP A 41 5.83 7.52 1.29
C ASP A 41 5.09 6.80 2.44
N ALA A 42 5.76 6.75 3.59
CA ALA A 42 5.15 6.26 4.81
C ALA A 42 3.89 7.05 5.17
N VAL A 43 2.84 6.33 5.58
CA VAL A 43 1.60 6.96 6.05
C VAL A 43 1.83 7.55 7.46
N SER A 44 1.43 8.80 7.68
CA SER A 44 1.44 9.42 9.01
C SER A 44 0.10 9.24 9.73
N SER A 45 0.11 9.35 11.06
CA SER A 45 -1.08 9.33 11.90
C SER A 45 -1.59 10.72 12.27
N GLU A 46 -1.11 11.76 11.57
CA GLU A 46 -1.46 13.17 11.80
C GLU A 46 -2.83 13.53 11.22
#